data_AF-A0A672K525-F1
#
_entry.id   AF-A0A672K525-F1
#
_cell.length_a   1.000
_cell.length_b   1.000
_cell.length_c   1.000
_cell.angle_alpha   90.00
_cell.angle_beta   90.00
_cell.angle_gamma   90.00
#
_symmetry.space_group_name_H-M   'P 1'
#
loop_
_entity.id
_entity.type
_entity.pdbx_description
1 polymer ?
#
loop_
_entity_poly.entity_id
_entity_poly.type
_entity_poly.pdbx_seq_one_letter_code
_entity_poly.pdbx_strand_id
1 'polypeptide(L)'
;MQLLHTAPNGVLDLNEVTRKLGTRKRRVYDITNVLTGIQLIKKMSKNKVQWMNPAPSNFGNQWSAKTKADLLHLKSTEEALDWLIKDCAQQLFALTDLKDNAEYPLIFLCTSAYVTYEDICQIGVFKDQTIIAIRAPEETKLEVPTPTEVSVRDVLKGLGGMTIYIYIYTYIHI
;
A
#
# COMPACT_ATOMS: atom_id res chain seq x y z
N MET A 1 21.82 11.25 26.93
CA MET A 1 23.02 10.71 26.27
C MET A 1 24.33 11.27 26.81
N GLN A 2 24.41 12.53 27.24
CA GLN A 2 25.67 13.16 27.71
C GLN A 2 26.38 12.39 28.85
N LEU A 3 25.64 11.86 29.83
CA LEU A 3 26.23 11.06 30.92
C LEU A 3 26.90 9.75 30.47
N LEU A 4 26.40 9.15 29.40
CA LEU A 4 26.91 7.91 28.82
C LEU A 4 28.20 8.14 28.02
N HIS A 5 28.30 9.27 27.32
CA HIS A 5 29.49 9.63 26.55
C HIS A 5 30.66 10.12 27.40
N THR A 6 30.40 10.67 28.59
CA THR A 6 31.44 11.17 29.51
C THR A 6 31.99 10.08 30.46
N ALA A 7 31.40 8.88 30.47
CA ALA A 7 31.77 7.82 31.39
C ALA A 7 32.94 6.97 30.86
N PRO A 8 34.00 6.72 31.67
CA PRO A 8 35.13 5.89 31.25
C PRO A 8 34.66 4.47 30.94
N ASN A 9 35.07 3.94 29.79
CA ASN A 9 34.71 2.59 29.29
C ASN A 9 33.19 2.36 29.11
N GLY A 10 32.38 3.43 29.04
CA GLY A 10 30.93 3.36 28.92
C GLY A 10 30.23 2.76 30.15
N VAL A 11 30.90 2.73 31.31
CA VAL A 11 30.35 2.17 32.56
C VAL A 11 29.79 3.29 33.42
N LEU A 12 28.51 3.21 33.75
CA LEU A 12 27.78 4.23 34.47
C LEU A 12 27.36 3.72 35.86
N ASP A 13 27.67 4.48 36.90
CA ASP A 13 27.20 4.20 38.27
C ASP A 13 25.82 4.81 38.49
N LEU A 14 24.84 3.98 38.84
CA LEU A 14 23.46 4.40 39.05
C LEU A 14 23.32 5.43 40.19
N ASN A 15 24.21 5.42 41.19
CA ASN A 15 24.22 6.42 42.26
C ASN A 15 24.67 7.79 41.74
N GLU A 16 25.67 7.81 40.86
CA GLU A 16 26.13 9.04 40.21
C GLU A 16 25.07 9.61 39.28
N VAL A 17 24.38 8.75 38.53
CA VAL A 17 23.26 9.15 37.66
C VAL A 17 22.11 9.73 38.46
N THR A 18 21.76 9.10 39.59
CA THR A 18 20.74 9.59 40.53
C THR A 18 21.09 11.00 41.01
N ARG A 19 22.36 11.24 41.37
CA ARG A 19 22.86 12.55 41.81
C ARG A 19 22.86 13.58 40.67
N LYS A 20 23.34 13.23 39.48
CA LYS A 20 23.46 14.15 38.34
C LYS A 20 22.12 14.52 37.71
N LEU A 21 21.18 13.58 37.65
CA LEU A 21 19.83 13.83 37.14
C LEU A 21 18.88 14.39 38.21
N GLY A 22 19.28 14.44 39.48
CA GLY A 22 18.43 14.90 40.58
C GLY A 22 17.16 14.06 40.78
N THR A 23 17.17 12.80 40.36
CA THR A 23 16.00 11.91 40.44
C THR A 23 16.19 10.81 41.47
N ARG A 24 15.13 10.06 41.79
CA ARG A 24 15.20 8.90 42.70
C ARG A 24 15.65 7.65 41.93
N LYS A 25 16.37 6.72 42.58
CA LYS A 25 16.84 5.44 41.98
C LYS A 25 15.75 4.67 41.22
N ARG A 26 14.50 4.74 41.69
CA ARG A 26 13.36 4.10 41.03
C ARG A 26 13.16 4.54 39.57
N ARG A 27 13.35 5.83 39.26
CA ARG A 27 13.21 6.37 37.89
C ARG A 27 14.37 5.97 37.01
N VAL A 28 15.58 5.88 37.58
CA VAL A 28 16.74 5.35 36.88
C VAL A 28 16.49 3.91 36.44
N TYR A 29 15.85 3.08 37.28
CA TYR A 29 15.50 1.71 36.90
C TYR A 29 14.49 1.61 35.76
N ASP A 30 13.48 2.48 35.70
CA ASP A 30 12.53 2.51 34.58
C ASP A 30 13.27 2.72 33.26
N ILE A 31 14.18 3.70 33.24
CA ILE A 31 14.99 4.02 32.07
C ILE A 31 15.94 2.87 31.73
N THR A 32 16.64 2.30 32.72
CA THR A 32 17.57 1.19 32.45
C THR A 32 16.85 -0.06 31.96
N ASN A 33 15.64 -0.34 32.45
CA ASN A 33 14.87 -1.51 32.02
C ASN A 33 14.46 -1.39 30.54
N VAL A 34 13.99 -0.20 30.13
CA VAL A 34 13.70 0.07 28.72
C VAL A 34 14.96 -0.09 27.89
N LEU A 35 16.06 0.58 28.26
CA LEU A 35 17.32 0.53 27.53
C LEU A 35 17.95 -0.87 27.48
N THR A 36 17.76 -1.71 28.49
CA THR A 36 18.14 -3.13 28.47
C THR A 36 17.22 -3.95 27.59
N GLY A 37 15.91 -3.67 27.59
CA GLY A 37 14.93 -4.32 26.71
C GLY A 37 15.22 -4.10 25.22
N ILE A 38 15.69 -2.91 24.86
CA ILE A 38 16.15 -2.59 23.49
C ILE A 38 17.67 -2.82 23.30
N GLN A 39 18.31 -3.54 24.23
CA GLN A 39 19.71 -3.99 24.13
C GLN A 39 20.76 -2.86 23.95
N LEU A 40 20.50 -1.65 24.44
CA LEU A 40 21.46 -0.54 24.41
C LEU A 40 22.45 -0.59 25.57
N ILE A 41 22.03 -1.13 26.73
CA ILE A 41 22.86 -1.27 27.92
C ILE A 41 22.79 -2.67 28.51
N LYS A 42 23.90 -3.12 29.10
CA LYS A 42 23.98 -4.36 29.86
C LYS A 42 24.23 -4.09 31.35
N LYS A 43 23.65 -4.95 32.18
CA LYS A 43 23.90 -4.94 33.63
C LYS A 43 25.27 -5.56 33.90
N MET A 44 26.16 -4.82 34.56
CA MET A 44 27.46 -5.33 35.00
C MET A 44 27.41 -5.75 36.47
N SER A 45 26.85 -4.89 37.34
CA SER A 45 26.70 -5.17 38.77
C SER A 45 25.51 -4.41 39.39
N LYS A 46 25.24 -4.60 40.68
CA LYS A 46 24.06 -4.04 41.40
C LYS A 46 23.89 -2.53 41.22
N ASN A 47 24.98 -1.78 41.04
CA ASN A 47 24.97 -0.32 40.85
C ASN A 47 25.68 0.13 39.56
N LYS A 48 26.10 -0.78 38.67
CA LYS A 48 26.82 -0.41 37.45
C LYS A 48 26.17 -1.03 36.21
N VAL A 49 25.92 -0.18 35.23
CA VAL A 49 25.48 -0.58 33.89
C VAL A 49 26.56 -0.18 32.89
N GLN A 50 26.75 -0.99 31.85
CA GLN A 50 27.67 -0.67 30.77
C GLN A 50 26.90 -0.48 29.48
N TRP A 51 27.22 0.58 28.76
CA TRP A 51 26.76 0.80 27.40
C TRP A 51 27.38 -0.23 26.47
N MET A 52 26.57 -0.95 25.70
CA MET A 52 27.06 -2.08 24.90
C MET A 52 27.97 -1.66 23.74
N ASN A 53 27.99 -0.37 23.37
CA ASN A 53 28.80 0.12 22.25
C ASN A 53 29.39 1.51 22.53
N PRO A 54 30.45 1.61 23.35
CA PRO A 54 31.01 2.89 23.81
C PRO A 54 31.65 3.74 22.71
N ALA A 55 31.73 3.23 21.47
CA ALA A 55 32.17 4.01 20.32
C ALA A 55 31.12 5.09 19.98
N PRO A 56 31.48 6.39 19.92
CA PRO A 56 30.56 7.49 19.63
C PRO A 56 29.96 7.48 18.21
N SER A 57 30.16 6.44 17.42
CA SER A 57 29.76 6.39 16.01
C SER A 57 28.92 5.17 15.61
N ASN A 58 28.94 4.01 16.27
CA ASN A 58 28.47 2.80 15.59
C ASN A 58 26.99 2.41 15.78
N PHE A 59 26.27 2.96 16.76
CA PHE A 59 24.84 2.60 16.94
C PHE A 59 23.90 3.31 15.95
N GLY A 60 24.18 4.58 15.65
CA GLY A 60 23.46 5.30 14.59
C GLY A 60 23.90 4.89 13.21
N ASN A 61 25.19 4.61 13.00
CA ASN A 61 25.76 4.49 11.66
C ASN A 61 25.48 3.13 11.00
N GLN A 62 25.39 2.04 11.76
CA GLN A 62 25.18 0.71 11.18
C GLN A 62 23.70 0.47 10.79
N TRP A 63 22.75 0.96 11.60
CA TRP A 63 21.32 0.94 11.25
C TRP A 63 21.01 2.00 10.20
N SER A 64 21.60 3.20 10.28
CA SER A 64 21.34 4.25 9.28
C SER A 64 21.91 3.92 7.90
N ALA A 65 23.07 3.28 7.77
CA ALA A 65 23.64 3.02 6.45
C ALA A 65 22.82 2.01 5.64
N LYS A 66 22.45 0.87 6.25
CA LYS A 66 21.64 -0.15 5.58
C LYS A 66 20.23 0.36 5.29
N THR A 67 19.56 0.95 6.28
CA THR A 67 18.21 1.49 6.08
C THR A 67 18.18 2.67 5.12
N LYS A 68 19.24 3.49 5.05
CA LYS A 68 19.36 4.56 4.05
C LYS A 68 19.60 4.01 2.64
N ALA A 69 20.39 2.95 2.50
CA ALA A 69 20.57 2.27 1.22
C ALA A 69 19.26 1.63 0.75
N ASP A 70 18.55 0.94 1.65
CA ASP A 70 17.25 0.32 1.37
C ASP A 70 16.21 1.40 1.00
N LEU A 71 16.18 2.54 1.69
CA LEU A 71 15.27 3.65 1.38
C LEU A 71 15.58 4.27 0.01
N LEU A 72 16.86 4.47 -0.32
CA LEU A 72 17.25 4.98 -1.64
C LEU A 72 16.88 4.01 -2.76
N HIS A 73 17.09 2.71 -2.54
CA HIS A 73 16.67 1.67 -3.47
C HIS A 73 15.14 1.69 -3.64
N LEU A 74 14.39 1.73 -2.55
CA LEU A 74 12.93 1.70 -2.59
C LEU A 74 12.37 2.94 -3.31
N LYS A 75 12.96 4.11 -3.08
CA LYS A 75 12.62 5.34 -3.79
C LYS A 75 12.89 5.22 -5.30
N SER A 76 14.04 4.66 -5.68
CA SER A 76 14.34 4.43 -7.10
C SER A 76 13.37 3.44 -7.74
N THR A 77 12.92 2.43 -7.01
CA THR A 77 11.93 1.48 -7.53
C THR A 77 10.55 2.11 -7.67
N GLU A 78 10.14 2.98 -6.74
CA GLU A 78 8.89 3.74 -6.82
C GLU A 78 8.89 4.65 -8.06
N GLU A 79 9.97 5.43 -8.26
CA GLU A 79 10.11 6.31 -9.42
C GLU A 79 10.07 5.54 -10.76
N ALA A 80 10.66 4.34 -10.80
CA ALA A 80 10.61 3.48 -11.99
C ALA A 80 9.20 2.93 -12.25
N LEU A 81 8.47 2.55 -11.19
CA LEU A 81 7.09 2.07 -11.30
C LEU A 81 6.14 3.18 -11.74
N ASP A 82 6.28 4.39 -11.19
CA ASP A 82 5.49 5.55 -11.61
C ASP A 82 5.72 5.90 -13.08
N TRP A 83 6.97 5.78 -13.56
CA TRP A 83 7.28 5.96 -14.97
C TRP A 83 6.60 4.90 -15.84
N LEU A 84 6.64 3.62 -15.45
CA LEU A 84 5.98 2.54 -16.19
C LEU A 84 4.46 2.68 -16.21
N ILE A 85 3.85 3.08 -15.10
CA ILE A 85 2.41 3.34 -15.02
C ILE A 85 2.04 4.48 -15.98
N LYS A 86 2.82 5.57 -15.96
CA LYS A 86 2.59 6.72 -16.84
C LYS A 86 2.73 6.34 -18.32
N ASP A 87 3.77 5.59 -18.67
CA ASP A 87 4.02 5.15 -20.04
C ASP A 87 2.90 4.21 -20.52
N CYS A 88 2.51 3.23 -19.71
CA CYS A 88 1.40 2.34 -20.04
C CYS A 88 0.07 3.10 -20.20
N ALA A 89 -0.22 4.06 -19.32
CA ALA A 89 -1.39 4.91 -19.45
C ALA A 89 -1.36 5.71 -20.76
N GLN A 90 -0.22 6.31 -21.12
CA GLN A 90 -0.05 7.05 -22.38
C GLN A 90 -0.25 6.16 -23.61
N GLN A 91 0.27 4.93 -23.58
CA GLN A 91 0.04 3.95 -24.66
C GLN A 91 -1.45 3.60 -24.78
N LEU A 92 -2.15 3.37 -23.68
CA LEU A 92 -3.59 3.13 -23.69
C LEU A 92 -4.36 4.33 -24.26
N PHE A 93 -4.07 5.55 -23.80
CA PHE A 93 -4.69 6.77 -24.34
C PHE A 93 -4.43 6.96 -25.84
N ALA A 94 -3.21 6.67 -26.31
CA ALA A 94 -2.90 6.72 -27.73
C ALA A 94 -3.69 5.70 -28.56
N LEU A 95 -4.10 4.57 -27.96
CA LEU A 95 -4.95 3.57 -28.62
C LEU A 95 -6.44 3.91 -28.55
N THR A 96 -6.90 4.65 -27.52
CA THR A 96 -8.33 4.87 -27.24
C THR A 96 -8.84 6.28 -27.53
N ASP A 97 -8.02 7.33 -27.45
CA ASP A 97 -8.48 8.73 -27.42
C ASP A 97 -7.70 9.65 -28.37
N LEU A 98 -7.50 9.20 -29.61
CA LEU A 98 -7.04 10.06 -30.71
C LEU A 98 -8.22 10.85 -31.29
N LYS A 99 -8.71 11.85 -30.55
CA LYS A 99 -9.80 12.73 -31.02
C LYS A 99 -9.35 13.88 -31.91
N ASP A 100 -8.09 14.30 -31.80
CA ASP A 100 -7.57 15.48 -32.52
C ASP A 100 -6.27 15.12 -33.26
N ASN A 101 -6.39 14.66 -34.52
CA ASN A 101 -5.52 15.06 -35.64
C ASN A 101 -5.79 14.21 -36.89
N ALA A 102 -6.38 14.88 -37.89
CA ALA A 102 -6.29 14.74 -39.33
C ALA A 102 -5.98 13.38 -39.99
N GLU A 103 -6.91 12.99 -40.88
CA GLU A 103 -6.62 12.39 -42.19
C GLU A 103 -6.06 10.96 -42.18
N TYR A 104 -6.98 10.00 -41.95
CA TYR A 104 -6.87 8.59 -42.33
C TYR A 104 -5.69 7.80 -41.72
N PRO A 105 -5.70 7.60 -40.38
CA PRO A 105 -5.70 6.24 -39.81
C PRO A 105 -6.66 6.09 -38.61
N LEU A 106 -7.53 7.08 -38.38
CA LEU A 106 -8.37 7.23 -37.17
C LEU A 106 -9.58 6.27 -37.09
N ILE A 107 -10.03 5.71 -38.22
CA ILE A 107 -11.27 4.92 -38.27
C ILE A 107 -11.00 3.45 -37.93
N PHE A 108 -9.87 2.88 -38.36
CA PHE A 108 -9.63 1.43 -38.33
C PHE A 108 -9.55 0.83 -36.91
N LEU A 109 -8.92 1.52 -35.96
CA LEU A 109 -8.78 1.05 -34.58
C LEU A 109 -10.10 1.18 -33.78
N CYS A 110 -10.79 2.32 -33.89
CA CYS A 110 -12.11 2.51 -33.28
C CYS A 110 -13.17 1.57 -33.86
N THR A 111 -13.08 1.21 -35.15
CA THR A 111 -13.97 0.22 -35.77
C THR A 111 -13.63 -1.23 -35.45
N SER A 112 -12.46 -1.51 -34.87
CA SER A 112 -12.01 -2.87 -34.52
C SER A 112 -12.14 -3.18 -33.02
N ALA A 113 -12.49 -2.20 -32.19
CA ALA A 113 -12.74 -2.37 -30.76
C ALA A 113 -14.15 -2.90 -30.48
N TYR A 114 -14.48 -4.06 -31.05
CA TYR A 114 -15.72 -4.79 -30.80
C TYR A 114 -15.43 -6.26 -30.56
N VAL A 115 -16.41 -6.94 -29.98
CA VAL A 115 -16.42 -8.40 -29.84
C VAL A 115 -17.64 -8.94 -30.56
N THR A 116 -17.49 -10.07 -31.24
CA THR A 116 -18.60 -10.76 -31.90
C THR A 116 -19.28 -11.72 -30.93
N TYR A 117 -20.49 -12.16 -31.30
CA TYR A 117 -21.17 -13.23 -30.57
C TYR A 117 -20.35 -14.52 -30.56
N GLU A 118 -19.66 -14.83 -31.66
CA GLU A 118 -18.82 -16.01 -31.76
C GLU A 118 -17.64 -15.97 -30.78
N ASP A 119 -16.97 -14.81 -30.65
CA ASP A 119 -15.88 -14.61 -29.68
C ASP A 119 -16.35 -14.88 -28.25
N ILE A 120 -17.55 -14.40 -27.91
CA ILE A 120 -18.15 -14.59 -26.58
C ILE A 120 -18.50 -16.07 -26.35
N CYS A 121 -19.05 -16.76 -27.34
CA CYS A 121 -19.43 -18.18 -27.23
C CYS A 121 -18.21 -19.13 -27.14
N GLN A 122 -17.06 -18.73 -27.68
CA GLN A 122 -15.83 -19.51 -27.57
C GLN A 122 -15.26 -19.50 -26.14
N ILE A 123 -15.65 -18.55 -25.29
CA ILE A 123 -15.23 -18.49 -23.89
C ILE A 123 -15.96 -19.59 -23.11
N GLY A 124 -15.25 -20.66 -22.77
CA GLY A 124 -15.81 -21.84 -22.12
C GLY A 124 -16.52 -21.57 -20.78
N VAL A 125 -16.20 -20.46 -20.11
CA VAL A 125 -16.83 -20.04 -18.84
C VAL A 125 -18.29 -19.64 -19.03
N PHE A 126 -18.69 -19.18 -20.22
CA PHE A 126 -20.04 -18.67 -20.48
C PHE A 126 -20.98 -19.70 -21.13
N LYS A 127 -20.56 -20.96 -21.22
CA LYS A 127 -21.42 -22.04 -21.73
C LYS A 127 -22.63 -22.22 -20.80
N ASP A 128 -23.81 -22.33 -21.39
CA ASP A 128 -25.10 -22.52 -20.71
C ASP A 128 -25.48 -21.39 -19.72
N GLN A 129 -24.89 -20.20 -19.88
CA GLN A 129 -25.21 -19.02 -19.07
C GLN A 129 -25.93 -17.95 -19.89
N THR A 130 -26.78 -17.17 -19.21
CA THR A 130 -27.39 -15.97 -19.81
C THR A 130 -26.41 -14.82 -19.73
N ILE A 131 -26.02 -14.27 -20.89
CA ILE A 131 -25.04 -13.18 -21.00
C ILE A 131 -25.79 -11.88 -21.32
N ILE A 132 -25.53 -10.84 -20.52
CA ILE A 132 -26.09 -9.50 -20.74
C ILE A 132 -24.92 -8.53 -20.97
N ALA A 133 -24.80 -8.00 -22.19
CA ALA A 133 -23.81 -6.98 -22.50
C ALA A 133 -24.37 -5.59 -22.16
N ILE A 134 -23.70 -4.88 -21.25
CA ILE A 134 -24.11 -3.54 -20.81
C ILE A 134 -23.12 -2.52 -21.38
N ARG A 135 -23.62 -1.58 -22.18
CA ARG A 135 -22.87 -0.40 -22.61
C ARG A 135 -23.45 0.84 -21.95
N ALA A 136 -22.67 1.48 -21.10
CA ALA A 136 -23.07 2.69 -20.39
C ALA A 136 -22.00 3.78 -20.52
N PRO A 137 -22.37 5.06 -20.47
CA PRO A 137 -21.41 6.17 -20.50
C PRO A 137 -20.52 6.17 -19.26
N GLU A 138 -19.43 6.93 -19.34
CA GLU A 138 -18.54 7.18 -18.20
C GLU A 138 -19.34 7.71 -16.99
N GLU A 139 -18.81 7.44 -15.79
CA GLU A 139 -19.41 7.81 -14.51
C GLU A 139 -20.76 7.13 -14.20
N THR A 140 -21.19 6.13 -14.99
CA THR A 140 -22.34 5.28 -14.65
C THR A 140 -22.05 4.44 -13.40
N LYS A 141 -22.99 4.46 -12.44
CA LYS A 141 -22.91 3.64 -11.23
C LYS A 141 -23.75 2.37 -11.40
N LEU A 142 -23.12 1.22 -11.18
CA LEU A 142 -23.79 -0.07 -11.03
C LEU A 142 -24.02 -0.34 -9.53
N GLU A 143 -25.28 -0.45 -9.14
CA GLU A 143 -25.70 -0.83 -7.80
C GLU A 143 -26.34 -2.23 -7.85
N VAL A 144 -25.77 -3.16 -7.09
CA VAL A 144 -26.30 -4.53 -6.91
C VAL A 144 -26.83 -4.65 -5.47
N PRO A 145 -28.13 -4.40 -5.23
CA PRO A 145 -28.75 -4.67 -3.93
C PRO A 145 -28.64 -6.13 -3.52
N THR A 146 -28.64 -6.38 -2.20
CA THR A 146 -28.62 -7.73 -1.64
C THR A 146 -29.81 -8.55 -2.17
N PRO A 147 -29.59 -9.79 -2.65
CA PRO A 147 -30.66 -10.63 -3.17
C PRO A 147 -31.76 -10.81 -2.13
N THR A 148 -33.01 -10.57 -2.54
CA THR A 148 -34.18 -11.08 -1.80
C THR A 148 -34.45 -12.50 -2.29
N GLU A 149 -35.04 -13.39 -1.47
CA GLU A 149 -35.25 -14.83 -1.76
C GLU A 149 -35.82 -15.19 -3.16
N VAL A 150 -36.35 -14.22 -3.91
CA VAL A 150 -37.07 -14.42 -5.18
C VAL A 150 -36.46 -13.66 -6.37
N SER A 151 -35.50 -12.74 -6.18
CA SER A 151 -34.92 -11.99 -7.30
C SER A 151 -33.62 -11.27 -6.96
N VAL A 152 -32.69 -11.24 -7.92
CA VAL A 152 -31.56 -10.30 -7.95
C VAL A 152 -31.94 -9.11 -8.83
N ARG A 153 -31.72 -7.90 -8.31
CA ARG A 153 -31.98 -6.64 -9.03
C ARG A 153 -30.65 -5.97 -9.25
N ASP A 154 -30.36 -5.56 -10.49
CA ASP A 154 -29.21 -4.71 -10.79
C ASP A 154 -29.72 -3.35 -11.29
N VAL A 155 -29.18 -2.27 -10.71
CA VAL A 155 -29.59 -0.90 -11.01
C VAL A 155 -28.41 -0.14 -11.59
N LEU A 156 -28.55 0.32 -12.84
CA LEU A 156 -27.59 1.20 -13.49
C LEU A 156 -28.14 2.62 -13.47
N LYS A 157 -27.43 3.56 -12.82
CA LYS A 157 -27.80 4.98 -12.80
C LYS A 157 -26.78 5.80 -13.60
N GLY A 158 -27.23 6.36 -14.72
CA GLY A 158 -26.46 7.34 -15.51
C GLY A 158 -26.78 8.79 -15.11
N LEU A 159 -25.81 9.70 -15.29
CA LEU A 159 -25.94 11.13 -14.95
C LEU A 159 -27.02 11.88 -15.76
N GLY A 160 -27.41 11.37 -16.94
CA GLY A 160 -28.46 11.94 -17.78
C GLY A 160 -29.89 11.54 -17.42
N GLY A 161 -30.11 10.91 -16.26
CA GLY A 161 -31.44 10.47 -15.81
C GLY A 161 -31.92 9.14 -16.40
N MET A 162 -31.13 8.48 -17.25
CA MET A 162 -31.42 7.11 -17.67
C MET A 162 -31.02 6.15 -16.56
N THR A 163 -32.02 5.56 -15.92
CA THR A 163 -31.85 4.42 -15.00
C THR A 163 -32.29 3.16 -15.73
N ILE A 164 -31.38 2.20 -15.90
CA ILE A 164 -31.69 0.89 -16.47
C ILE A 164 -31.82 -0.11 -15.32
N TYR A 165 -32.97 -0.79 -15.25
CA TYR A 165 -33.21 -1.86 -14.28
C TYR A 165 -33.09 -3.20 -15.00
N ILE A 166 -32.16 -4.04 -14.53
CA ILE A 166 -32.01 -5.42 -15.02
C ILE A 166 -32.56 -6.33 -13.93
N TYR A 167 -33.55 -7.15 -14.30
CA TYR A 167 -34.16 -8.14 -13.42
C TYR A 167 -33.70 -9.53 -13.85
N ILE A 168 -32.88 -10.17 -13.02
CA ILE A 168 -32.47 -11.56 -13.24
C ILE A 168 -33.35 -12.42 -12.32
N TYR A 169 -34.28 -13.15 -12.94
CA TYR A 169 -35.07 -14.16 -12.25
C TYR A 169 -34.31 -15.48 -12.26
N THR A 170 -33.71 -15.85 -11.13
CA THR A 170 -33.24 -17.22 -10.93
C THR A 170 -34.45 -18.09 -10.66
N TYR A 171 -34.92 -18.83 -11.67
CA TYR A 171 -35.83 -19.94 -11.44
C TYR A 171 -35.05 -21.03 -10.71
N ILE A 172 -35.15 -21.04 -9.38
CA ILE A 172 -34.75 -22.21 -8.59
C ILE A 172 -35.78 -23.29 -8.91
N HIS A 173 -35.45 -24.18 -9.84
CA HIS A 173 -36.14 -25.45 -9.96
C HIS A 173 -35.80 -26.26 -8.69
N ILE A 174 -36.76 -26.34 -7.77
CA ILE A 174 -36.77 -27.34 -6.69
C ILE A 174 -37.05 -28.70 -7.30
#